data_AF-A0A4Y2WEJ0-F1
#
_entry.id   AF-A0A4Y2WEJ0-F1
#
_cell.length_a   1.000
_cell.length_b   1.000
_cell.length_c   1.000
_cell.angle_alpha   90.00
_cell.angle_beta   90.00
_cell.angle_gamma   90.00
#
_symmetry.space_group_name_H-M   'P 1'
#
loop_
_entity.id
_entity.type
_entity.pdbx_description
1 polymer ?
#
loop_
_entity_poly.entity_id
_entity_poly.type
_entity_poly.pdbx_seq_one_letter_code
_entity_poly.pdbx_strand_id
1 'polypeptide(L)'
;MRKQIRNTPSNVTIPLNDFKKHTTMLHHSKWQAQWDLLIENKLHTVKPGVEPWPSQSNRKANTILTRLRIGHTRFTHRHLLLGEQAPMCSQCNCIM
;
A
#
# COMPACT_ATOMS: atom_id res chain seq x y z
N MET A 1 -29.79 35.31 -38.76
CA MET A 1 -29.27 35.94 -37.53
C MET A 1 -28.53 34.89 -36.70
N ARG A 2 -27.19 34.96 -36.62
CA ARG A 2 -26.38 34.01 -35.83
C ARG A 2 -26.40 34.44 -34.36
N LYS A 3 -27.05 33.65 -33.49
CA LYS A 3 -26.95 33.85 -32.03
C LYS A 3 -25.54 33.47 -31.60
N GLN A 4 -24.71 34.46 -31.24
CA GLN A 4 -23.45 34.23 -30.56
C GLN A 4 -23.73 33.64 -29.17
N ILE A 5 -23.26 32.43 -28.93
CA ILE A 5 -23.19 31.85 -27.58
C ILE A 5 -22.10 32.63 -26.84
N ARG A 6 -22.51 33.46 -25.88
CA ARG A 6 -21.59 34.12 -24.95
C ARG A 6 -21.04 33.05 -23.99
N ASN A 7 -19.79 32.65 -24.19
CA ASN A 7 -19.03 31.93 -23.16
C ASN A 7 -18.67 32.95 -22.06
N THR A 8 -19.58 33.16 -21.12
CA THR A 8 -19.25 33.83 -19.85
C THR A 8 -18.31 32.92 -19.06
N PRO A 9 -17.15 33.40 -18.59
CA PRO A 9 -16.34 32.64 -17.64
C PRO A 9 -17.15 32.51 -16.36
N SER A 10 -17.72 31.32 -16.13
CA SER A 10 -18.37 31.00 -14.87
C SER A 10 -17.28 31.06 -13.80
N ASN A 11 -17.33 32.09 -12.95
CA ASN A 11 -16.43 32.27 -11.81
C ASN A 11 -16.81 31.27 -10.71
N VAL A 12 -16.72 29.97 -11.04
CA VAL A 12 -17.06 28.88 -10.13
C VAL A 12 -15.96 28.83 -9.09
N THR A 13 -16.27 29.32 -7.90
CA THR A 13 -15.40 29.16 -6.74
C THR A 13 -15.50 27.70 -6.31
N ILE A 14 -14.47 26.91 -6.62
CA ILE A 14 -14.36 25.53 -6.14
C ILE A 14 -14.19 25.60 -4.61
N PRO A 15 -15.03 24.91 -3.83
CA PRO A 15 -14.86 24.84 -2.39
C PRO A 15 -13.45 24.35 -2.05
N LEU A 16 -12.78 25.04 -1.13
CA LEU A 16 -11.41 24.68 -0.71
C LEU A 16 -11.29 23.20 -0.29
N ASN A 17 -12.34 22.66 0.33
CA ASN A 17 -12.37 21.27 0.77
C ASN A 17 -12.33 20.28 -0.41
N ASP A 18 -13.03 20.60 -1.50
CA ASP A 18 -13.03 19.78 -2.71
C ASP A 18 -11.66 19.80 -3.39
N PHE A 19 -11.03 20.98 -3.45
CA PHE A 19 -9.66 21.11 -3.96
C PHE A 19 -8.64 20.32 -3.12
N LYS A 20 -8.73 20.40 -1.79
CA LYS A 20 -7.90 19.62 -0.86
C LYS A 20 -8.09 18.12 -1.10
N LYS A 21 -9.35 17.66 -1.15
CA LYS A 21 -9.69 16.25 -1.40
C LYS A 21 -9.12 15.79 -2.73
N HIS A 22 -9.28 16.58 -3.79
CA HIS A 22 -8.74 16.26 -5.12
C HIS A 22 -7.22 16.14 -5.10
N THR A 23 -6.52 17.07 -4.45
CA THR A 23 -5.07 17.03 -4.30
C THR A 23 -4.61 15.76 -3.57
N THR A 24 -5.26 15.41 -2.46
CA THR A 24 -4.95 14.17 -1.72
C THR A 24 -5.20 12.92 -2.56
N MET A 25 -6.30 12.86 -3.30
CA MET A 25 -6.60 11.72 -4.19
C MET A 25 -5.53 11.59 -5.29
N LEU A 26 -5.12 12.69 -5.93
CA LEU A 26 -4.07 12.66 -6.95
C LEU A 26 -2.73 12.21 -6.38
N HIS A 27 -2.35 12.69 -5.20
CA HIS A 27 -1.15 12.23 -4.53
C HIS A 27 -1.22 10.72 -4.25
N HIS A 28 -2.32 10.24 -3.69
CA HIS A 28 -2.47 8.82 -3.35
C HIS A 28 -2.43 7.96 -4.60
N SER A 29 -3.10 8.38 -5.68
CA SER A 29 -3.10 7.68 -6.96
C SER A 29 -1.70 7.58 -7.57
N LYS A 30 -0.92 8.68 -7.55
CA LYS A 30 0.47 8.66 -8.03
C LYS A 30 1.36 7.74 -7.19
N TRP A 31 1.19 7.76 -5.86
CA TRP A 31 1.94 6.89 -4.97
C TRP A 31 1.60 5.42 -5.20
N GLN A 32 0.31 5.10 -5.33
CA GLN A 32 -0.14 3.75 -5.67
C GLN A 32 0.45 3.29 -7.01
N ALA A 33 0.40 4.13 -8.05
CA ALA A 33 0.97 3.79 -9.35
C ALA A 33 2.49 3.51 -9.27
N GLN A 34 3.23 4.26 -8.46
CA GLN A 34 4.66 3.98 -8.22
C GLN A 34 4.87 2.68 -7.45
N TRP A 35 4.01 2.40 -6.47
CA TRP A 35 4.06 1.18 -5.68
C TRP A 35 3.77 -0.06 -6.52
N ASP A 36 2.81 0.02 -7.43
CA ASP A 36 2.41 -1.07 -8.35
C ASP A 36 3.55 -1.45 -9.32
N LEU A 37 4.49 -0.54 -9.59
CA LEU A 37 5.66 -0.82 -10.44
C LEU A 37 6.73 -1.66 -9.73
N LEU A 38 6.69 -1.77 -8.39
CA LEU A 38 7.67 -2.52 -7.60
C LEU A 38 7.31 -4.02 -7.50
N ILE A 39 7.12 -4.66 -8.65
CA ILE A 39 6.62 -6.04 -8.78
C ILE A 39 7.51 -7.11 -8.14
N GLU A 40 8.81 -6.86 -7.98
CA GLU A 40 9.75 -7.78 -7.33
C GLU A 40 9.86 -7.59 -5.81
N ASN A 41 9.10 -6.65 -5.25
CA ASN A 41 9.11 -6.41 -3.81
C ASN A 41 8.24 -7.45 -3.08
N LYS A 42 8.86 -8.30 -2.27
CA LYS A 42 8.14 -9.28 -1.43
C LYS A 42 7.05 -8.64 -0.55
N LEU A 43 7.24 -7.40 -0.12
CA LEU A 43 6.23 -6.68 0.66
C LEU A 43 5.01 -6.30 -0.19
N HIS A 44 5.19 -6.01 -1.48
CA HIS A 44 4.08 -5.71 -2.40
C HIS A 44 3.13 -6.91 -2.55
N THR A 45 3.67 -8.14 -2.60
CA THR A 45 2.87 -9.37 -2.59
C THR A 45 1.94 -9.46 -1.37
N VAL A 46 2.37 -8.95 -0.22
CA VAL A 46 1.59 -8.95 1.04
C VAL A 46 0.70 -7.72 1.17
N LYS A 47 1.13 -6.57 0.64
CA LYS A 47 0.48 -5.27 0.80
C LYS A 47 0.45 -4.53 -0.55
N PRO A 48 -0.53 -4.83 -1.42
CA PRO A 48 -0.63 -4.19 -2.73
C PRO A 48 -1.11 -2.74 -2.64
N GLY A 49 -1.96 -2.37 -1.66
CA GLY A 49 -2.39 -0.98 -1.49
C GLY A 49 -1.38 -0.17 -0.68
N VAL A 50 -1.22 1.14 -0.93
CA VAL A 50 -0.36 2.04 -0.12
C VAL A 50 -1.03 2.51 1.17
N GLU A 51 -2.34 2.27 1.31
CA GLU A 51 -3.15 2.64 2.46
C GLU A 51 -2.58 2.06 3.78
N PRO A 52 -2.68 2.80 4.89
CA PRO A 52 -2.33 2.25 6.20
C PRO A 52 -3.16 1.01 6.51
N TRP A 53 -2.53 -0.02 7.09
CA TRP A 53 -3.29 -1.12 7.65
C TRP A 53 -4.10 -0.61 8.85
N PRO A 54 -5.26 -1.23 9.14
CA PRO A 54 -6.00 -0.93 10.36
C PRO A 54 -5.09 -1.05 11.58
N SER A 55 -4.97 0.04 12.33
CA SER A 55 -4.14 0.11 13.53
C SER A 55 -4.95 -0.37 14.75
N GLN A 56 -4.27 -1.10 15.62
CA GLN A 56 -4.77 -1.43 16.95
C GLN A 56 -4.38 -0.32 17.93
N SER A 57 -5.17 -0.15 18.99
CA SER A 57 -4.84 0.78 20.09
C SER A 57 -3.55 0.40 20.81
N ASN A 58 -3.21 -0.89 20.83
CA ASN A 58 -2.01 -1.42 21.46
C ASN A 58 -0.85 -1.57 20.47
N ARG A 59 0.27 -0.88 20.73
CA ARG A 59 1.52 -1.00 19.97
C ARG A 59 2.00 -2.45 19.85
N LYS A 60 1.93 -3.24 20.93
CA LYS A 60 2.36 -4.65 20.92
C LYS A 60 1.55 -5.48 19.93
N ALA A 61 0.24 -5.26 19.85
CA ALA A 61 -0.63 -5.92 18.90
C ALA A 61 -0.27 -5.56 17.46
N ASN A 62 -0.02 -4.28 17.17
CA ASN A 62 0.45 -3.86 15.84
C ASN A 62 1.77 -4.53 15.45
N THR A 63 2.75 -4.61 16.36
CA THR A 63 4.01 -5.30 16.08
C THR A 63 3.82 -6.78 15.76
N ILE A 64 2.97 -7.47 16.52
CA ILE A 64 2.66 -8.89 16.27
C ILE A 64 1.97 -9.05 14.91
N LEU A 65 0.94 -8.24 14.61
CA LEU A 65 0.23 -8.30 13.34
C LEU A 65 1.15 -8.03 12.15
N THR A 66 1.99 -7.00 12.21
CA THR A 66 2.94 -6.69 11.14
C THR A 66 3.87 -7.88 10.89
N ARG A 67 4.45 -8.48 11.95
CA ARG A 67 5.31 -9.66 11.81
C ARG A 67 4.58 -10.84 11.18
N LEU A 68 3.34 -11.12 11.62
CA LEU A 68 2.55 -12.21 11.06
C LEU A 68 2.25 -11.99 9.57
N ARG A 69 1.87 -10.77 9.17
CA ARG A 69 1.54 -10.40 7.79
C ARG A 69 2.70 -10.64 6.83
N ILE A 70 3.92 -10.24 7.21
CA ILE A 70 5.13 -10.46 6.40
C ILE A 70 5.74 -11.86 6.61
N GLY A 71 5.06 -12.74 7.34
CA GLY A 71 5.52 -14.11 7.56
C GLY A 71 6.73 -14.22 8.47
N HIS A 72 6.97 -13.30 9.41
CA HIS A 72 8.02 -13.39 10.43
C HIS A 72 7.57 -14.24 11.62
N THR A 73 7.35 -15.53 11.37
CA THR A 73 6.98 -16.52 12.38
C THR A 73 8.18 -17.40 12.74
N ARG A 74 8.08 -18.16 13.84
CA ARG A 74 9.11 -19.15 14.17
C ARG A 74 9.32 -20.17 13.02
N PHE A 75 8.26 -20.55 12.30
CA PHE A 75 8.36 -21.56 11.25
C PHE A 75 9.24 -21.13 10.08
N THR A 76 9.13 -19.87 9.66
CA THR A 76 9.86 -19.30 8.52
C THR A 76 11.20 -18.66 8.92
N HIS A 77 11.31 -18.09 10.14
CA HIS A 77 12.49 -17.34 10.56
C HIS A 77 13.40 -18.07 11.56
N ARG A 78 13.03 -19.26 12.05
CA ARG A 78 13.88 -20.01 13.01
C ARG A 78 15.30 -20.21 12.49
N HIS A 79 15.45 -20.54 11.20
CA HIS A 79 16.76 -20.77 10.61
C HIS A 79 17.63 -19.51 10.65
N LEU A 80 17.06 -18.32 10.36
CA LEU A 80 17.76 -17.03 10.48
C LEU A 80 18.16 -16.72 11.93
N LEU A 81 17.27 -16.99 12.89
CA LEU A 81 17.53 -16.71 14.32
C LEU A 81 18.60 -17.62 14.92
N LEU A 82 18.74 -18.83 14.41
CA LEU A 82 19.71 -19.83 14.88
C LEU A 82 20.97 -19.91 14.00
N GLY A 83 21.02 -19.19 12.88
CA GLY A 83 22.09 -19.30 11.90
C GLY A 83 22.13 -20.67 11.20
N GLU A 84 21.01 -21.38 11.18
CA GLU A 84 20.86 -22.68 10.50
C GLU A 84 20.56 -22.47 9.01
N GLN A 85 20.71 -23.53 8.21
CA GLN A 85 20.33 -23.49 6.80
C GLN A 85 18.80 -23.39 6.64
N ALA A 86 18.38 -22.58 5.67
CA ALA A 86 16.98 -22.41 5.30
C ALA A 86 16.33 -23.76 4.95
N PRO A 87 15.19 -24.11 5.54
CA PRO A 87 14.54 -25.39 5.27
C PRO A 87 13.92 -25.40 3.88
N MET A 88 13.89 -26.58 3.26
CA MET A 88 13.20 -26.78 1.98
C MET A 88 11.75 -27.19 2.25
N CYS A 89 10.80 -26.57 1.54
CA CYS A 89 9.39 -26.93 1.63
C CYS A 89 9.14 -28.30 0.98
N SER A 90 8.59 -29.25 1.73
CA SER A 90 8.31 -30.61 1.24
C SER A 90 7.21 -30.68 0.17
N GLN A 91 6.39 -29.64 0.04
CA GLN A 91 5.26 -29.60 -0.90
C GLN A 91 5.65 -28.97 -2.24
N CYS A 92 6.45 -27.90 -2.22
CA CYS A 92 6.82 -27.15 -3.44
C CYS A 92 8.32 -27.19 -3.78
N ASN A 93 9.14 -27.84 -2.95
CA ASN A 93 10.59 -27.97 -3.13
C ASN A 93 11.35 -26.63 -3.24
N CYS A 94 10.77 -25.54 -2.71
CA CYS A 94 11.40 -24.23 -2.64
C CYS A 94 12.10 -24.02 -1.28
N ILE A 95 13.16 -23.20 -1.26
CA ILE A 95 13.80 -22.75 -0.02
C ILE A 95 12.86 -21.76 0.69
N MET A 96 12.67 -21.93 2.00
CA MET A 96 11.82 -21.08 2.84
C MET A 96 12.59 -19.99 3.57
#